data_AF-A0A6N2SV95-F1
#
_entry.id   AF-A0A6N2SV95-F1
#
_cell.length_a   1.000
_cell.length_b   1.000
_cell.length_c   1.000
_cell.angle_alpha   90.00
_cell.angle_beta   90.00
_cell.angle_gamma   90.00
#
_symmetry.space_group_name_H-M   'P 1'
#
loop_
_entity.id
_entity.type
_entity.pdbx_description
1 polymer ?
#
loop_
_entity_poly.entity_id
_entity_poly.type
_entity_poly.pdbx_seq_one_letter_code
_entity_poly.pdbx_strand_id
1 'polypeptide(L)'
;MKKKCLLSLMLFSLIFLWGCGLELNSRMELNKDFSGHRLMTCTVSSADLARYFSGSKKDLDKVIRDACPKALVYKQTTEKDDTVYTFRMDFSSLKDYRKKVESLLNFAPEISYSYADSPFAKGLRYSENFSTKDLMSWLYTALYEKGYVDQKSVNDLWNLKSTEFTFAGKKYETDEKISIDEMTYVPVTSIDIKTRETSSRKLKRTISFRLPKETLEKHSSAVNSYFSGSSYKKSWKNEKDGKTLIITFTKDNFSDLCAVTRKVLHTSDTRGTYRVETKSGSPFEFLLDYEETLDFKNFADESGKVPVTYTHISNAAYSGSGEQTLIDGKTGKKKVNFSSSFGQPVRKYEIAEVYKNKNDIRRSFSFIFSSVCNKRELAKLKEAFMGSTVSNVSLDKEDDYRLSFTQKGTVDQCDADLKKIWKGSSSSYETKKTLFRGQTSGYTGKFRLHLNNKKAKGTFTFASVSKDSSVDISVTADHSKNIKMAQNVADKPISALMEGDEAIASIHKVELTGDSFTVNYEGSTSGHFLLNALKFLLPLVLLLVAGILVYVKQNSVLYWLKRTKEKIQEQLKKFQR
;
A
#
# COMPACT_ATOMS: atom_id res chain seq x y z
N MET A 1 -45.56 75.11 38.30
CA MET A 1 -45.65 73.76 37.68
C MET A 1 -44.35 73.21 37.06
N LYS A 2 -43.17 73.84 37.22
CA LYS A 2 -41.94 73.42 36.47
C LYS A 2 -40.99 72.45 37.19
N LYS A 3 -40.90 72.42 38.52
CA LYS A 3 -39.97 71.52 39.24
C LYS A 3 -40.49 70.08 39.43
N LYS A 4 -41.80 69.89 39.62
CA LYS A 4 -42.41 68.55 39.79
C LYS A 4 -42.47 67.77 38.46
N CYS A 5 -42.67 68.45 37.32
CA CYS A 5 -42.60 67.83 35.99
C CYS A 5 -41.16 67.42 35.62
N LEU A 6 -40.16 68.24 35.96
CA LEU A 6 -38.76 67.91 35.68
C LEU A 6 -38.27 66.73 36.54
N LEU A 7 -38.64 66.69 37.83
CA LEU A 7 -38.33 65.58 38.74
C LEU A 7 -39.05 64.29 38.29
N SER A 8 -40.29 64.41 37.81
CA SER A 8 -41.03 63.27 37.26
C SER A 8 -40.41 62.77 35.95
N LEU A 9 -39.94 63.64 35.05
CA LEU A 9 -39.22 63.21 33.84
C LEU A 9 -37.86 62.59 34.16
N MET A 10 -37.15 63.08 35.18
CA MET A 10 -35.89 62.51 35.64
C MET A 10 -36.10 61.13 36.30
N LEU A 11 -37.12 60.99 37.16
CA LEU A 11 -37.52 59.67 37.70
C LEU A 11 -38.03 58.73 36.59
N PHE A 12 -38.74 59.23 35.58
CA PHE A 12 -39.16 58.44 34.43
C PHE A 12 -37.97 58.00 33.57
N SER A 13 -36.94 58.84 33.43
CA SER A 13 -35.68 58.47 32.76
C SER A 13 -34.84 57.45 33.55
N LEU A 14 -34.94 57.45 34.89
CA LEU A 14 -34.34 56.42 35.75
C LEU A 14 -35.08 55.07 35.65
N ILE A 15 -36.37 55.07 35.33
CA ILE A 15 -37.14 53.85 35.03
C ILE A 15 -36.76 53.29 33.65
N PHE A 16 -36.14 54.08 32.76
CA PHE A 16 -35.59 53.64 31.47
C PHE A 16 -34.12 53.16 31.53
N LEU A 17 -33.48 53.16 32.71
CA LEU A 17 -32.24 52.41 32.93
C LEU A 17 -32.59 50.91 33.08
N TRP A 18 -33.03 50.32 31.97
CA TRP A 18 -33.42 48.91 31.92
C TRP A 18 -32.14 48.09 32.03
N GLY A 19 -32.00 47.37 33.15
CA GLY A 19 -30.86 46.51 33.43
C GLY A 19 -30.63 45.54 32.27
N CYS A 20 -29.47 45.62 31.66
CA CYS A 20 -29.09 44.77 30.54
C CYS A 20 -28.74 43.36 31.07
N GLY A 21 -29.71 42.44 31.19
CA GLY A 21 -29.52 40.99 31.40
C GLY A 21 -28.49 40.51 32.43
N LEU A 22 -28.14 39.22 32.37
CA LEU A 22 -26.95 38.66 33.00
C LEU A 22 -25.72 39.03 32.17
N GLU A 23 -24.69 39.55 32.81
CA GLU A 23 -23.46 39.93 32.14
C GLU A 23 -22.74 38.67 31.61
N LEU A 24 -22.52 38.63 30.29
CA LEU A 24 -21.84 37.57 29.59
C LEU A 24 -20.57 38.11 28.93
N ASN A 25 -19.45 37.42 29.16
CA ASN A 25 -18.17 37.70 28.51
C ASN A 25 -17.65 36.44 27.86
N SER A 26 -16.93 36.58 26.75
CA SER A 26 -16.27 35.47 26.07
C SER A 26 -14.80 35.78 25.82
N ARG A 27 -13.94 34.79 26.03
CA ARG A 27 -12.54 34.81 25.62
C ARG A 27 -12.20 33.54 24.87
N MET A 28 -11.74 33.65 23.64
CA MET A 28 -11.21 32.54 22.86
C MET A 28 -9.70 32.68 22.70
N GLU A 29 -8.95 31.66 23.09
CA GLU A 29 -7.51 31.58 22.90
C GLU A 29 -7.17 30.43 21.96
N LEU A 30 -6.53 30.74 20.84
CA LEU A 30 -6.24 29.82 19.75
C LEU A 30 -4.75 29.78 19.43
N ASN A 31 -4.18 28.60 19.33
CA ASN A 31 -2.79 28.36 18.93
C ASN A 31 -2.66 28.14 17.42
N LYS A 32 -1.43 28.21 16.90
CA LYS A 32 -1.12 28.01 15.46
C LYS A 32 -1.56 26.63 14.92
N ASP A 33 -1.64 25.62 15.78
CA ASP A 33 -2.10 24.25 15.45
C ASP A 33 -3.63 24.08 15.61
N PHE A 34 -4.36 25.16 15.87
CA PHE A 34 -5.78 25.20 16.20
C PHE A 34 -6.14 24.59 17.58
N SER A 35 -5.17 24.14 18.38
CA SER A 35 -5.49 23.83 19.78
C SER A 35 -5.82 25.11 20.54
N GLY A 36 -6.62 25.02 21.59
CA GLY A 36 -7.03 26.20 22.31
C GLY A 36 -8.11 25.96 23.34
N HIS A 37 -8.67 27.05 23.83
CA HIS A 37 -9.81 27.02 24.72
C HIS A 37 -10.69 28.26 24.58
N ARG A 38 -11.97 28.11 24.92
CA ARG A 38 -12.92 29.21 25.04
C ARG A 38 -13.43 29.28 26.48
N LEU A 39 -13.39 30.47 27.05
CA LEU A 39 -13.98 30.80 28.34
C LEU A 39 -15.22 31.64 28.11
N MET A 40 -16.33 31.23 28.71
CA MET A 40 -17.58 31.98 28.69
C MET A 40 -17.94 32.24 30.15
N THR A 41 -17.99 33.51 30.53
CA THR A 41 -18.16 33.92 31.92
C THR A 41 -19.49 34.64 32.07
N CYS A 42 -20.33 34.10 32.94
CA CYS A 42 -21.61 34.68 33.34
C CYS A 42 -21.47 35.27 34.74
N THR A 43 -21.63 36.59 34.87
CA THR A 43 -21.68 37.28 36.16
C THR A 43 -23.13 37.48 36.56
N VAL A 44 -23.49 36.99 37.75
CA VAL A 44 -24.84 36.99 38.28
C VAL A 44 -24.85 37.79 39.58
N SER A 45 -25.39 39.00 39.51
CA SER A 45 -25.64 39.82 40.70
C SER A 45 -26.91 39.36 41.40
N SER A 46 -27.04 39.68 42.70
CA SER A 46 -28.28 39.40 43.44
C SER A 46 -29.49 40.12 42.86
N ALA A 47 -29.29 41.32 42.30
CA ALA A 47 -30.34 42.12 41.67
C ALA A 47 -30.81 41.50 40.35
N ASP A 48 -29.87 41.08 39.50
CA ASP A 48 -30.21 40.46 38.21
C ASP A 48 -30.86 39.09 38.41
N LEU A 49 -30.39 38.32 39.40
CA LEU A 49 -31.02 37.05 39.76
C LEU A 49 -32.48 37.26 40.17
N ALA A 50 -32.78 38.19 41.09
CA ALA A 50 -34.16 38.45 41.52
C ALA A 50 -35.05 39.00 40.39
N ARG A 51 -34.46 39.64 39.37
CA ARG A 51 -35.17 40.23 38.24
C ARG A 51 -35.51 39.21 37.16
N TYR A 52 -34.57 38.35 36.81
CA TYR A 52 -34.67 37.44 35.67
C TYR A 52 -35.00 36.00 36.04
N PHE A 53 -34.92 35.64 37.32
CA PHE A 53 -35.03 34.26 37.79
C PHE A 53 -36.01 34.17 38.96
N SER A 54 -37.03 33.32 38.83
CA SER A 54 -38.07 33.14 39.87
C SER A 54 -37.65 32.23 41.03
N GLY A 55 -36.51 31.54 40.91
CA GLY A 55 -35.97 30.65 41.94
C GLY A 55 -34.87 31.27 42.81
N SER A 56 -34.21 30.45 43.62
CA SER A 56 -33.06 30.85 44.44
C SER A 56 -31.71 30.61 43.74
N LYS A 57 -30.63 31.23 44.23
CA LYS A 57 -29.26 30.93 43.75
C LYS A 57 -28.96 29.42 43.77
N LYS A 58 -29.41 28.71 44.80
CA LYS A 58 -29.21 27.26 44.95
C LYS A 58 -29.88 26.47 43.82
N ASP A 59 -31.01 26.98 43.30
CA ASP A 59 -31.71 26.38 42.17
C ASP A 59 -30.94 26.59 40.87
N LEU A 60 -30.38 27.79 40.66
CA LEU A 60 -29.48 28.07 39.54
C LEU A 60 -28.22 27.18 39.59
N ASP A 61 -27.56 27.08 40.75
CA ASP A 61 -26.42 26.19 40.98
C ASP A 61 -26.77 24.73 40.64
N LYS A 62 -27.99 24.30 41.00
CA LYS A 62 -28.50 22.96 40.69
C LYS A 62 -28.75 22.76 39.20
N VAL A 63 -29.38 23.70 38.52
CA VAL A 63 -29.60 23.63 37.07
C VAL A 63 -28.27 23.56 36.32
N ILE A 64 -27.32 24.42 36.66
CA ILE A 64 -25.99 24.41 36.02
C ILE A 64 -25.30 23.06 36.26
N ARG A 65 -25.28 22.56 37.51
CA ARG A 65 -24.65 21.28 37.81
C ARG A 65 -25.28 20.11 37.07
N ASP A 66 -26.61 20.07 37.00
CA ASP A 66 -27.36 18.93 36.47
C ASP A 66 -27.46 18.96 34.93
N ALA A 67 -27.43 20.15 34.32
CA ALA A 67 -27.66 20.34 32.88
C ALA A 67 -26.43 20.79 32.08
N CYS A 68 -25.29 21.09 32.71
CA CYS A 68 -24.08 21.53 32.00
C CYS A 68 -23.67 20.51 30.92
N PRO A 69 -23.57 20.92 29.65
CA PRO A 69 -23.19 20.03 28.57
C PRO A 69 -21.81 19.42 28.78
N LYS A 70 -21.63 18.15 28.38
CA LYS A 70 -20.33 17.43 28.47
C LYS A 70 -19.19 18.11 27.71
N ALA A 71 -19.49 19.00 26.77
CA ALA A 71 -18.51 19.79 26.03
C ALA A 71 -17.86 20.89 26.89
N LEU A 72 -18.42 21.20 28.06
CA LEU A 72 -17.99 22.29 28.94
C LEU A 72 -17.58 21.76 30.32
N VAL A 73 -16.60 22.41 30.93
CA VAL A 73 -16.28 22.29 32.35
C VAL A 73 -16.58 23.64 32.99
N TYR A 74 -17.37 23.67 34.04
CA TYR A 74 -17.71 24.91 34.71
C TYR A 74 -17.04 25.03 36.08
N LYS A 75 -16.74 26.27 36.47
CA LYS A 75 -16.29 26.65 37.81
C LYS A 75 -17.12 27.83 38.30
N GLN A 76 -17.37 27.86 39.60
CA GLN A 76 -18.02 28.96 40.27
C GLN A 76 -17.02 29.71 41.15
N THR A 77 -17.06 31.04 41.14
CA THR A 77 -16.32 31.93 42.02
C THR A 77 -17.23 33.05 42.52
N THR A 78 -16.78 33.77 43.55
CA THR A 78 -17.46 34.98 44.06
C THR A 78 -16.52 36.16 43.85
N GLU A 79 -16.99 37.21 43.18
CA GLU A 79 -16.23 38.44 42.94
C GLU A 79 -17.09 39.63 43.34
N LYS A 80 -16.63 40.43 44.31
CA LYS A 80 -17.32 41.66 44.76
C LYS A 80 -18.83 41.48 45.00
N ASP A 81 -19.18 40.45 45.77
CA ASP A 81 -20.56 40.02 46.11
C ASP A 81 -21.39 39.42 44.95
N ASP A 82 -20.89 39.43 43.72
CA ASP A 82 -21.50 38.74 42.59
C ASP A 82 -21.02 37.29 42.47
N THR A 83 -21.89 36.41 41.96
CA THR A 83 -21.53 35.04 41.63
C THR A 83 -21.10 34.96 40.18
N VAL A 84 -19.90 34.44 39.94
CA VAL A 84 -19.32 34.29 38.60
C VAL A 84 -19.27 32.82 38.23
N TYR A 85 -19.91 32.45 37.13
CA TYR A 85 -19.82 31.12 36.53
C TYR A 85 -18.94 31.18 35.28
N THR A 86 -17.83 30.44 35.29
CA THR A 86 -16.93 30.32 34.15
C THR A 86 -17.08 28.96 33.51
N PHE A 87 -17.51 28.93 32.26
CA PHE A 87 -17.61 27.74 31.43
C PHE A 87 -16.41 27.67 30.49
N ARG A 88 -15.61 26.61 30.61
CA ARG A 88 -14.42 26.36 29.81
C ARG A 88 -14.68 25.25 28.80
N MET A 89 -14.35 25.52 27.55
CA MET A 89 -14.30 24.55 26.46
C MET A 89 -12.87 24.43 25.97
N ASP A 90 -12.16 23.37 26.35
CA ASP A 90 -10.86 23.04 25.76
C ASP A 90 -11.06 22.30 24.44
N PHE A 91 -10.18 22.49 23.46
CA PHE A 91 -10.19 21.73 22.21
C PHE A 91 -8.80 21.54 21.63
N SER A 92 -8.62 20.41 20.96
CA SER A 92 -7.31 19.97 20.44
C SER A 92 -7.12 20.21 18.93
N SER A 93 -8.20 20.50 18.21
CA SER A 93 -8.19 20.68 16.75
C SER A 93 -9.50 21.31 16.26
N LEU A 94 -9.52 21.76 15.00
CA LEU A 94 -10.74 22.28 14.35
C LEU A 94 -11.88 21.27 14.34
N LYS A 95 -11.56 19.98 14.17
CA LYS A 95 -12.56 18.91 14.19
C LYS A 95 -13.17 18.74 15.58
N ASP A 96 -12.34 18.80 16.62
CA ASP A 96 -12.80 18.69 18.01
C ASP A 96 -13.63 19.91 18.42
N TYR A 97 -13.17 21.13 18.08
CA TYR A 97 -13.92 22.36 18.31
C TYR A 97 -15.28 22.35 17.61
N ARG A 98 -15.32 22.02 16.31
CA ARG A 98 -16.57 21.93 15.55
C ARG A 98 -17.55 20.95 16.21
N LYS A 99 -17.10 19.74 16.59
CA LYS A 99 -17.94 18.75 17.27
C LYS A 99 -18.51 19.27 18.59
N LYS A 100 -17.71 19.99 19.38
CA LYS A 100 -18.15 20.57 20.66
C LYS A 100 -19.16 21.68 20.47
N VAL A 101 -18.92 22.58 19.52
CA VAL A 101 -19.85 23.63 19.14
C VAL A 101 -21.16 23.05 18.59
N GLU A 102 -21.11 22.06 17.69
CA GLU A 102 -22.29 21.35 17.17
C GLU A 102 -23.16 20.74 18.29
N SER A 103 -22.55 20.30 19.40
CA SER A 103 -23.29 19.75 20.53
C SER A 103 -23.99 20.80 21.40
N LEU A 104 -23.65 22.08 21.23
CA LEU A 104 -24.25 23.21 21.97
C LEU A 104 -25.27 23.99 21.14
N LEU A 105 -25.17 23.92 19.81
CA LEU A 105 -25.99 24.68 18.89
C LEU A 105 -27.16 23.86 18.34
N ASN A 106 -28.26 24.54 18.04
CA ASN A 106 -29.44 23.96 17.37
C ASN A 106 -29.38 24.11 15.84
N PHE A 107 -28.23 24.53 15.30
CA PHE A 107 -27.99 24.70 13.87
C PHE A 107 -26.55 24.28 13.54
N ALA A 108 -26.28 24.04 12.25
CA ALA A 108 -24.95 23.65 11.79
C ALA A 108 -23.97 24.84 11.88
N PRO A 109 -22.88 24.76 12.68
CA PRO A 109 -21.90 25.82 12.76
C PRO A 109 -21.06 25.90 11.49
N GLU A 110 -20.93 27.11 10.95
CA GLU A 110 -19.97 27.43 9.91
C GLU A 110 -18.75 28.07 10.56
N ILE A 111 -17.60 27.40 10.42
CA ILE A 111 -16.31 27.84 10.96
C ILE A 111 -15.31 27.84 9.82
N SER A 112 -14.80 29.02 9.47
CA SER A 112 -13.73 29.24 8.52
C SER A 112 -12.42 29.47 9.26
N TYR A 113 -11.35 28.78 8.84
CA TYR A 113 -10.02 28.96 9.40
C TYR A 113 -8.94 28.78 8.34
N SER A 114 -8.06 29.77 8.25
CA SER A 114 -6.81 29.69 7.49
C SER A 114 -5.72 30.48 8.22
N TYR A 115 -4.55 29.89 8.34
CA TYR A 115 -3.37 30.51 8.93
C TYR A 115 -2.14 30.20 8.07
N ALA A 116 -1.36 31.24 7.78
CA ALA A 116 -0.09 31.12 7.10
C ALA A 116 0.95 32.08 7.70
N ASP A 117 2.20 31.64 7.66
CA ASP A 117 3.37 32.38 8.15
C ASP A 117 4.53 32.17 7.18
N SER A 118 4.35 32.70 5.96
CA SER A 118 5.33 32.60 4.88
C SER A 118 5.50 33.97 4.18
N PRO A 119 6.52 34.12 3.33
CA PRO A 119 6.64 35.29 2.45
C PRO A 119 5.52 35.42 1.42
N PHE A 120 4.73 34.37 1.20
CA PHE A 120 3.69 34.32 0.16
C PHE A 120 2.27 34.38 0.70
N ALA A 121 2.06 33.94 1.93
CA ALA A 121 0.80 34.05 2.63
C ALA A 121 1.10 34.30 4.11
N LYS A 122 0.54 35.37 4.67
CA LYS A 122 0.80 35.77 6.05
C LYS A 122 -0.45 36.32 6.70
N GLY A 123 -0.80 35.79 7.86
CA GLY A 123 -1.90 36.29 8.68
C GLY A 123 -2.88 35.20 9.07
N LEU A 124 -4.01 35.63 9.63
CA LEU A 124 -5.11 34.80 10.09
C LEU A 124 -6.38 35.20 9.37
N ARG A 125 -7.11 34.21 8.87
CA ARG A 125 -8.52 34.32 8.53
C ARG A 125 -9.29 33.36 9.43
N TYR A 126 -10.15 33.89 10.27
CA TYR A 126 -11.01 33.11 11.17
C TYR A 126 -12.40 33.72 11.17
N SER A 127 -13.43 32.92 10.93
CA SER A 127 -14.80 33.38 11.13
C SER A 127 -15.71 32.27 11.63
N GLU A 128 -16.71 32.64 12.41
CA GLU A 128 -17.79 31.76 12.86
C GLU A 128 -19.17 32.43 12.70
N ASN A 129 -20.19 31.64 12.37
CA ASN A 129 -21.55 32.15 12.14
C ASN A 129 -22.43 32.22 13.41
N PHE A 130 -21.87 31.91 14.57
CA PHE A 130 -22.55 31.87 15.87
C PHE A 130 -21.89 32.81 16.88
N SER A 131 -22.63 33.20 17.92
CA SER A 131 -22.12 34.00 19.02
C SER A 131 -22.00 33.19 20.32
N THR A 132 -21.43 33.82 21.35
CA THR A 132 -21.41 33.25 22.70
C THR A 132 -22.82 33.07 23.27
N LYS A 133 -23.79 33.94 22.90
CA LYS A 133 -25.19 33.76 23.32
C LYS A 133 -25.75 32.47 22.76
N ASP A 134 -25.47 32.18 21.48
CA ASP A 134 -25.87 30.93 20.85
C ASP A 134 -25.30 29.72 21.60
N LEU A 135 -23.99 29.74 21.92
CA LEU A 135 -23.32 28.68 22.68
C LEU A 135 -23.86 28.50 24.11
N MET A 136 -24.44 29.55 24.70
CA MET A 136 -25.00 29.55 26.05
C MET A 136 -26.51 29.28 26.09
N SER A 137 -27.14 29.04 24.93
CA SER A 137 -28.60 28.79 24.82
C SER A 137 -29.07 27.59 25.66
N TRP A 138 -28.21 26.59 25.87
CA TRP A 138 -28.54 25.41 26.69
C TRP A 138 -28.95 25.80 28.12
N LEU A 139 -28.32 26.82 28.71
CA LEU A 139 -28.62 27.22 30.08
C LEU A 139 -30.00 27.87 30.14
N TYR A 140 -30.31 28.73 29.16
CA TYR A 140 -31.66 29.27 29.03
C TYR A 140 -32.70 28.14 28.90
N THR A 141 -32.48 27.18 28.00
CA THR A 141 -33.40 26.04 27.81
C THR A 141 -33.62 25.27 29.11
N ALA A 142 -32.54 24.96 29.84
CA ALA A 142 -32.63 24.24 31.10
C ALA A 142 -33.38 25.02 32.18
N LEU A 143 -33.22 26.35 32.25
CA LEU A 143 -33.95 27.20 33.19
C LEU A 143 -35.43 27.29 32.81
N TYR A 144 -35.75 27.38 31.52
CA TYR A 144 -37.11 27.44 31.00
C TYR A 144 -37.88 26.14 31.25
N GLU A 145 -37.27 24.99 30.98
CA GLU A 145 -37.86 23.67 31.24
C GLU A 145 -38.18 23.43 32.73
N LYS A 146 -37.46 24.11 33.63
CA LYS A 146 -37.71 24.09 35.07
C LYS A 146 -38.68 25.17 35.54
N GLY A 147 -39.19 26.01 34.64
CA GLY A 147 -40.15 27.07 34.93
C GLY A 147 -39.55 28.28 35.65
N TYR A 148 -38.23 28.45 35.63
CA TYR A 148 -37.58 29.55 36.34
C TYR A 148 -37.46 30.85 35.53
N VAL A 149 -37.55 30.75 34.21
CA VAL A 149 -37.54 31.88 33.27
C VAL A 149 -38.66 31.67 32.25
N ASP A 150 -39.20 32.75 31.68
CA ASP A 150 -40.26 32.68 30.68
C ASP A 150 -39.71 32.66 29.23
N GLN A 151 -40.58 32.32 28.28
CA GLN A 151 -40.22 32.23 26.85
C GLN A 151 -39.85 33.60 26.24
N LYS A 152 -40.32 34.70 26.83
CA LYS A 152 -40.09 36.06 26.33
C LYS A 152 -38.72 36.62 26.74
N SER A 153 -38.11 36.04 27.78
CA SER A 153 -36.87 36.49 28.39
C SER A 153 -35.58 36.01 27.69
N VAL A 154 -35.65 35.19 26.63
CA VAL A 154 -34.46 34.60 25.95
C VAL A 154 -33.45 35.67 25.55
N ASN A 155 -33.92 36.72 24.87
CA ASN A 155 -33.07 37.76 24.29
C ASN A 155 -32.58 38.75 25.35
N ASP A 156 -33.33 38.89 26.44
CA ASP A 156 -33.04 39.82 27.52
C ASP A 156 -32.16 39.19 28.61
N LEU A 157 -32.08 37.85 28.67
CA LEU A 157 -31.29 37.14 29.67
C LEU A 157 -29.79 37.39 29.48
N TRP A 158 -29.30 37.52 28.25
CA TRP A 158 -27.87 37.62 27.97
C TRP A 158 -27.44 39.01 27.54
N ASN A 159 -26.64 39.65 28.37
CA ASN A 159 -25.95 40.88 28.04
C ASN A 159 -24.48 40.61 27.73
N LEU A 160 -24.21 40.30 26.46
CA LEU A 160 -22.85 40.11 25.99
C LEU A 160 -22.08 41.45 26.01
N LYS A 161 -21.18 41.59 26.98
CA LYS A 161 -20.33 42.79 27.15
C LYS A 161 -19.12 42.78 26.24
N SER A 162 -18.48 41.62 26.11
CA SER A 162 -17.26 41.50 25.32
C SER A 162 -17.08 40.10 24.72
N THR A 163 -16.52 40.07 23.52
CA THR A 163 -15.95 38.89 22.89
C THR A 163 -14.48 39.17 22.60
N GLU A 164 -13.59 38.58 23.38
CA GLU A 164 -12.15 38.66 23.18
C GLU A 164 -11.67 37.46 22.36
N PHE A 165 -10.86 37.70 21.34
CA PHE A 165 -10.18 36.64 20.59
C PHE A 165 -8.67 36.87 20.61
N THR A 166 -7.92 35.83 20.93
CA THR A 166 -6.46 35.83 20.95
C THR A 166 -5.96 34.68 20.09
N PHE A 167 -5.08 34.99 19.13
CA PHE A 167 -4.40 33.97 18.34
C PHE A 167 -2.89 34.10 18.48
N ALA A 168 -2.24 33.01 18.90
CA ALA A 168 -0.80 32.95 19.15
C ALA A 168 -0.26 34.13 19.99
N GLY A 169 -1.04 34.58 20.98
CA GLY A 169 -0.71 35.70 21.88
C GLY A 169 -1.08 37.09 21.36
N LYS A 170 -1.48 37.25 20.09
CA LYS A 170 -1.99 38.52 19.56
C LYS A 170 -3.49 38.62 19.84
N LYS A 171 -3.93 39.72 20.45
CA LYS A 171 -5.35 40.05 20.66
C LYS A 171 -5.96 40.66 19.40
N TYR A 172 -7.21 40.32 19.13
CA TYR A 172 -8.01 40.82 18.02
C TYR A 172 -9.28 41.47 18.55
N GLU A 173 -9.65 42.58 17.95
CA GLU A 173 -10.97 43.18 18.14
C GLU A 173 -11.97 42.46 17.23
N THR A 174 -13.15 42.18 17.78
CA THR A 174 -14.20 41.47 17.06
C THR A 174 -15.56 41.83 17.63
N ASP A 175 -16.60 41.65 16.80
CA ASP A 175 -17.99 41.79 17.20
C ASP A 175 -18.49 40.55 17.96
N GLU A 176 -19.80 40.50 18.21
CA GLU A 176 -20.50 39.38 18.87
C GLU A 176 -20.18 38.02 18.21
N LYS A 177 -20.14 37.97 16.87
CA LYS A 177 -19.70 36.81 16.08
C LYS A 177 -18.27 37.04 15.64
N ILE A 178 -17.39 36.07 15.87
CA ILE A 178 -15.97 36.26 15.62
C ILE A 178 -15.71 36.30 14.11
N SER A 179 -15.11 37.39 13.62
CA SER A 179 -14.73 37.55 12.22
C SER A 179 -13.43 38.34 12.09
N ILE A 180 -12.38 37.67 11.65
CA ILE A 180 -11.02 38.19 11.49
C ILE A 180 -10.54 37.83 10.08
N ASP A 181 -10.11 38.84 9.33
CA ASP A 181 -9.40 38.63 8.06
C ASP A 181 -8.22 39.61 7.96
N GLU A 182 -7.06 39.17 8.43
CA GLU A 182 -5.79 39.88 8.26
C GLU A 182 -4.87 39.14 7.28
N MET A 183 -5.43 38.23 6.47
CA MET A 183 -4.62 37.44 5.56
C MET A 183 -4.12 38.30 4.41
N THR A 184 -2.81 38.30 4.22
CA THR A 184 -2.13 38.98 3.10
C THR A 184 -1.45 37.96 2.22
N TYR A 185 -1.43 38.24 0.91
CA TYR A 185 -0.93 37.33 -0.10
C TYR A 185 0.10 38.02 -0.99
N VAL A 186 1.14 37.28 -1.36
CA VAL A 186 2.13 37.68 -2.36
C VAL A 186 2.07 36.67 -3.51
N PRO A 187 1.86 37.13 -4.76
CA PRO A 187 1.58 36.25 -5.88
C PRO A 187 2.64 35.17 -6.15
N VAL A 188 2.18 33.94 -6.40
CA VAL A 188 2.97 32.84 -6.95
C VAL A 188 2.30 32.40 -8.25
N THR A 189 3.01 32.49 -9.38
CA THR A 189 2.44 32.15 -10.69
C THR A 189 2.10 30.68 -10.79
N SER A 190 3.05 29.80 -10.43
CA SER A 190 2.81 28.36 -10.38
C SER A 190 3.91 27.62 -9.62
N ILE A 191 3.60 26.38 -9.25
CA ILE A 191 4.55 25.41 -8.70
C ILE A 191 4.58 24.18 -9.61
N ASP A 192 5.72 23.88 -10.22
CA ASP A 192 5.90 22.69 -11.05
C ASP A 192 6.76 21.66 -10.30
N ILE A 193 6.19 20.49 -10.01
CA ILE A 193 6.88 19.37 -9.38
C ILE A 193 7.15 18.29 -10.44
N LYS A 194 8.39 17.84 -10.54
CA LYS A 194 8.77 16.68 -11.34
C LYS A 194 9.50 15.67 -10.49
N THR A 195 9.00 14.43 -10.46
CA THR A 195 9.66 13.30 -9.79
C THR A 195 10.06 12.28 -10.83
N ARG A 196 11.36 12.00 -10.91
CA ARG A 196 11.94 11.07 -11.87
C ARG A 196 12.63 9.93 -11.15
N GLU A 197 12.35 8.71 -11.59
CA GLU A 197 13.11 7.52 -11.22
C GLU A 197 14.41 7.45 -12.04
N THR A 198 15.55 7.33 -11.37
CA THR A 198 16.86 7.20 -12.03
C THR A 198 17.16 5.75 -12.39
N SER A 199 18.14 5.54 -13.27
CA SER A 199 18.68 4.21 -13.58
C SER A 199 19.19 3.46 -12.34
N SER A 200 19.69 4.20 -11.35
CA SER A 200 20.13 3.67 -10.04
C SER A 200 19.01 3.49 -9.00
N ARG A 201 17.74 3.51 -9.43
CA ARG A 201 16.54 3.40 -8.57
C ARG A 201 16.36 4.53 -7.54
N LYS A 202 17.13 5.60 -7.64
CA LYS A 202 16.94 6.78 -6.80
C LYS A 202 15.78 7.61 -7.34
N LEU A 203 15.18 8.41 -6.47
CA LEU A 203 14.14 9.36 -6.84
C LEU A 203 14.75 10.76 -6.88
N LYS A 204 14.76 11.36 -8.07
CA LYS A 204 15.16 12.76 -8.28
C LYS A 204 13.90 13.61 -8.33
N ARG A 205 13.81 14.62 -7.47
CA ARG A 205 12.72 15.59 -7.48
C ARG A 205 13.24 16.98 -7.82
N THR A 206 12.52 17.64 -8.71
CA THR A 206 12.68 19.06 -9.03
C THR A 206 11.38 19.77 -8.71
N ILE A 207 11.45 20.83 -7.92
CA ILE A 207 10.33 21.70 -7.57
C ILE A 207 10.68 23.09 -8.07
N SER A 208 9.87 23.63 -8.97
CA SER A 208 10.07 24.93 -9.59
C SER A 208 8.97 25.88 -9.15
N PHE A 209 9.34 26.99 -8.50
CA PHE A 209 8.41 28.05 -8.11
C PHE A 209 8.57 29.20 -9.10
N ARG A 210 7.52 29.49 -9.88
CA ARG A 210 7.49 30.64 -10.79
C ARG A 210 6.97 31.84 -10.03
N LEU A 211 7.82 32.85 -9.90
CA LEU A 211 7.55 34.04 -9.11
C LEU A 211 7.53 35.25 -10.04
N PRO A 212 6.45 36.07 -10.02
CA PRO A 212 6.38 37.25 -10.85
C PRO A 212 7.36 38.33 -10.38
N LYS A 213 7.72 39.23 -11.30
CA LYS A 213 8.68 40.32 -11.03
C LYS A 213 8.32 41.14 -9.79
N GLU A 214 7.06 41.50 -9.62
CA GLU A 214 6.56 42.28 -8.48
C GLU A 214 6.83 41.63 -7.11
N THR A 215 6.75 40.29 -7.05
CA THR A 215 6.98 39.52 -5.83
C THR A 215 8.45 39.61 -5.43
N LEU A 216 9.34 39.52 -6.42
CA LEU A 216 10.78 39.55 -6.19
C LEU A 216 11.26 40.96 -5.84
N GLU A 217 10.69 42.00 -6.42
CA GLU A 217 11.05 43.39 -6.11
C GLU A 217 10.74 43.75 -4.64
N LYS A 218 9.60 43.29 -4.12
CA LYS A 218 9.16 43.63 -2.75
C LYS A 218 9.60 42.63 -1.69
N HIS A 219 9.77 41.36 -2.04
CA HIS A 219 9.94 40.27 -1.07
C HIS A 219 11.18 39.37 -1.29
N SER A 220 12.11 39.73 -2.18
CA SER A 220 13.29 38.89 -2.50
C SER A 220 14.06 38.38 -1.29
N SER A 221 14.35 39.25 -0.29
CA SER A 221 15.08 38.83 0.91
C SER A 221 14.33 37.78 1.73
N ALA A 222 13.01 37.96 1.92
CA ALA A 222 12.17 37.01 2.63
C ALA A 222 12.07 35.66 1.89
N VAL A 223 11.90 35.71 0.57
CA VAL A 223 11.88 34.51 -0.29
C VAL A 223 13.22 33.76 -0.22
N ASN A 224 14.34 34.47 -0.29
CA ASN A 224 15.66 33.85 -0.21
C ASN A 224 15.93 33.16 1.14
N SER A 225 15.54 33.82 2.23
CA SER A 225 15.64 33.27 3.60
C SER A 225 14.74 32.05 3.79
N TYR A 226 13.52 32.09 3.25
CA TYR A 226 12.58 30.97 3.32
C TYR A 226 13.19 29.71 2.68
N PHE A 227 13.82 29.83 1.52
CA PHE A 227 14.47 28.70 0.84
C PHE A 227 15.98 28.56 1.13
N SER A 228 16.44 28.88 2.34
CA SER A 228 17.86 28.82 2.74
C SER A 228 18.38 27.41 3.12
N GLY A 229 17.52 26.39 3.12
CA GLY A 229 17.87 25.03 3.53
C GLY A 229 18.99 24.36 2.71
N SER A 230 19.80 23.54 3.37
CA SER A 230 20.95 22.82 2.78
C SER A 230 20.63 21.41 2.26
N SER A 231 19.42 20.90 2.49
CA SER A 231 19.03 19.54 2.10
C SER A 231 18.76 19.34 0.60
N TYR A 232 18.89 20.40 -0.19
CA TYR A 232 18.60 20.43 -1.63
C TYR A 232 19.51 21.43 -2.34
N LYS A 233 19.67 21.27 -3.65
CA LYS A 233 20.33 22.26 -4.51
C LYS A 233 19.33 23.31 -4.96
N LYS A 234 19.76 24.57 -4.99
CA LYS A 234 18.96 25.73 -5.40
C LYS A 234 19.61 26.41 -6.59
N SER A 235 18.82 26.78 -7.58
CA SER A 235 19.23 27.68 -8.66
C SER A 235 18.07 28.59 -9.07
N TRP A 236 18.40 29.68 -9.77
CA TRP A 236 17.43 30.63 -10.30
C TRP A 236 17.53 30.67 -11.82
N LYS A 237 16.38 30.77 -12.48
CA LYS A 237 16.28 30.99 -13.93
C LYS A 237 15.48 32.26 -14.18
N ASN A 238 16.03 33.17 -14.97
CA ASN A 238 15.29 34.36 -15.40
C ASN A 238 14.20 33.96 -16.41
N GLU A 239 13.02 34.54 -16.26
CA GLU A 239 11.90 34.41 -17.19
C GLU A 239 11.50 35.81 -17.66
N LYS A 240 10.65 35.92 -18.70
CA LYS A 240 10.18 37.23 -19.19
C LYS A 240 9.45 38.03 -18.11
N ASP A 241 8.61 37.36 -17.32
CA ASP A 241 7.70 37.99 -16.36
C ASP A 241 8.12 37.80 -14.89
N GLY A 242 9.38 37.41 -14.64
CA GLY A 242 9.89 37.18 -13.28
C GLY A 242 11.06 36.21 -13.24
N LYS A 243 11.09 35.34 -12.21
CA LYS A 243 12.11 34.29 -12.10
C LYS A 243 11.50 32.98 -11.65
N THR A 244 12.10 31.89 -12.09
CA THR A 244 11.82 30.54 -11.59
C THR A 244 12.89 30.15 -10.58
N LEU A 245 12.49 29.91 -9.33
CA LEU A 245 13.32 29.25 -8.33
C LEU A 245 13.25 27.74 -8.55
N ILE A 246 14.38 27.10 -8.79
CA ILE A 246 14.47 25.66 -9.05
C ILE A 246 15.16 24.98 -7.88
N ILE A 247 14.45 24.08 -7.21
CA ILE A 247 14.96 23.24 -6.13
C ILE A 247 15.08 21.82 -6.63
N THR A 248 16.26 21.21 -6.50
CA THR A 248 16.50 19.82 -6.94
C THR A 248 17.21 19.00 -5.88
N PHE A 249 16.74 17.77 -5.67
CA PHE A 249 17.35 16.81 -4.76
C PHE A 249 17.11 15.37 -5.24
N THR A 250 17.99 14.46 -4.83
CA THR A 250 17.90 13.03 -5.15
C THR A 250 17.97 12.23 -3.86
N LYS A 251 17.10 11.24 -3.70
CA LYS A 251 17.02 10.37 -2.51
C LYS A 251 16.91 8.90 -2.88
N ASP A 252 17.42 8.04 -2.01
CA ASP A 252 17.46 6.60 -2.22
C ASP A 252 16.09 5.93 -1.96
N ASN A 253 15.20 6.60 -1.22
CA ASN A 253 13.86 6.11 -0.94
C ASN A 253 12.83 7.25 -0.89
N PHE A 254 11.57 6.88 -0.98
CA PHE A 254 10.44 7.82 -1.02
C PHE A 254 10.22 8.58 0.28
N SER A 255 10.45 7.95 1.44
CA SER A 255 10.29 8.61 2.74
C SER A 255 11.23 9.82 2.87
N ASP A 256 12.49 9.65 2.50
CA ASP A 256 13.47 10.73 2.52
C ASP A 256 13.17 11.81 1.47
N LEU A 257 12.61 11.42 0.31
CA LEU A 257 12.14 12.34 -0.71
C LEU A 257 11.02 13.24 -0.16
N CYS A 258 10.01 12.64 0.48
CA CYS A 258 8.90 13.36 1.11
C CYS A 258 9.39 14.23 2.27
N ALA A 259 10.37 13.78 3.05
CA ALA A 259 10.95 14.57 4.14
C ALA A 259 11.61 15.87 3.64
N VAL A 260 12.33 15.82 2.51
CA VAL A 260 12.87 17.06 1.88
C VAL A 260 11.76 17.90 1.26
N THR A 261 10.77 17.26 0.63
CA THR A 261 9.60 17.97 0.06
C THR A 261 8.85 18.75 1.15
N ARG A 262 8.66 18.16 2.33
CA ARG A 262 8.09 18.79 3.52
C ARG A 262 8.86 20.04 3.95
N LYS A 263 10.20 19.98 3.92
CA LYS A 263 11.07 21.14 4.23
C LYS A 263 10.90 22.23 3.19
N VAL A 264 10.86 21.88 1.90
CA VAL A 264 10.70 22.85 0.79
C VAL A 264 9.33 23.54 0.84
N LEU A 265 8.26 22.83 1.22
CA LEU A 265 6.92 23.41 1.32
C LEU A 265 6.63 24.06 2.70
N HIS A 266 7.55 23.91 3.67
CA HIS A 266 7.44 24.38 5.06
C HIS A 266 6.11 24.03 5.75
N THR A 267 5.61 22.81 5.53
CA THR A 267 4.38 22.34 6.18
C THR A 267 4.49 20.88 6.58
N SER A 268 4.17 20.57 7.84
CA SER A 268 4.15 19.21 8.38
C SER A 268 3.06 18.32 7.77
N ASP A 269 2.09 18.93 7.09
CA ASP A 269 1.00 18.21 6.41
C ASP A 269 1.44 17.55 5.11
N THR A 270 2.62 17.86 4.60
CA THR A 270 3.23 17.13 3.50
C THR A 270 3.84 15.81 4.00
N ARG A 271 3.28 14.68 3.57
CA ARG A 271 3.64 13.34 4.05
C ARG A 271 3.46 12.33 2.92
N GLY A 272 4.31 11.32 2.87
CA GLY A 272 4.16 10.24 1.91
C GLY A 272 4.53 8.89 2.50
N THR A 273 3.94 7.86 1.93
CA THR A 273 4.20 6.45 2.24
C THR A 273 4.23 5.66 0.95
N TYR A 274 4.75 4.44 1.01
CA TYR A 274 4.70 3.55 -0.12
C TYR A 274 4.46 2.11 0.33
N ARG A 275 3.90 1.30 -0.55
CA ARG A 275 3.77 -0.15 -0.40
C ARG A 275 4.72 -0.86 -1.35
N VAL A 276 5.14 -2.03 -0.94
CA VAL A 276 6.04 -2.91 -1.70
C VAL A 276 5.44 -4.29 -1.68
N GLU A 277 5.26 -4.85 -2.86
CA GLU A 277 4.83 -6.23 -3.06
C GLU A 277 5.69 -6.89 -4.14
N THR A 278 5.74 -8.21 -4.13
CA THR A 278 6.25 -8.98 -5.28
C THR A 278 5.09 -9.30 -6.20
N LYS A 279 5.35 -9.37 -7.50
CA LYS A 279 4.34 -9.73 -8.48
C LYS A 279 4.01 -11.21 -8.33
N SER A 280 2.72 -11.51 -8.23
CA SER A 280 2.23 -12.88 -8.10
C SER A 280 2.81 -13.79 -9.19
N GLY A 281 3.47 -14.88 -8.78
CA GLY A 281 4.10 -15.84 -9.67
C GLY A 281 5.39 -15.38 -10.35
N SER A 282 5.92 -14.21 -9.99
CA SER A 282 7.20 -13.65 -10.45
C SER A 282 7.89 -12.95 -9.27
N PRO A 283 8.44 -13.71 -8.31
CA PRO A 283 8.79 -13.20 -6.97
C PRO A 283 9.97 -12.22 -7.01
N PHE A 284 10.76 -12.25 -8.07
CA PHE A 284 11.85 -11.30 -8.32
C PHE A 284 11.39 -10.01 -9.01
N GLU A 285 10.12 -9.88 -9.38
CA GLU A 285 9.54 -8.64 -9.90
C GLU A 285 8.76 -7.94 -8.79
N PHE A 286 9.07 -6.67 -8.55
CA PHE A 286 8.48 -5.88 -7.46
C PHE A 286 7.52 -4.84 -8.00
N LEU A 287 6.46 -4.59 -7.24
CA LEU A 287 5.47 -3.55 -7.45
C LEU A 287 5.57 -2.55 -6.29
N LEU A 288 5.64 -1.27 -6.63
CA LEU A 288 5.80 -0.15 -5.72
C LEU A 288 4.62 0.80 -5.91
N ASP A 289 3.82 0.99 -4.87
CA ASP A 289 2.72 1.96 -4.89
C ASP A 289 3.02 3.11 -3.94
N TYR A 290 3.10 4.32 -4.48
CA TYR A 290 3.42 5.53 -3.74
C TYR A 290 2.14 6.34 -3.47
N GLU A 291 2.01 6.83 -2.25
CA GLU A 291 0.98 7.80 -1.86
C GLU A 291 1.66 9.02 -1.22
N GLU A 292 1.41 10.22 -1.73
CA GLU A 292 1.91 11.47 -1.15
C GLU A 292 0.79 12.49 -1.02
N THR A 293 0.66 13.07 0.17
CA THR A 293 -0.15 14.26 0.41
C THR A 293 0.77 15.47 0.37
N LEU A 294 0.46 16.42 -0.52
CA LEU A 294 1.15 17.70 -0.68
C LEU A 294 0.25 18.82 -0.16
N ASP A 295 0.80 19.70 0.66
CA ASP A 295 0.12 20.87 1.20
C ASP A 295 0.85 22.14 0.72
N PHE A 296 0.09 23.04 0.10
CA PHE A 296 0.56 24.26 -0.54
C PHE A 296 0.00 25.53 0.13
N LYS A 297 -0.60 25.42 1.31
CA LYS A 297 -1.20 26.58 2.03
C LYS A 297 -0.26 27.79 2.15
N ASN A 298 1.04 27.56 2.28
CA ASN A 298 2.06 28.61 2.40
C ASN A 298 2.34 29.36 1.09
N PHE A 299 1.70 28.98 -0.01
CA PHE A 299 1.84 29.58 -1.35
C PHE A 299 0.49 29.93 -1.97
N ALA A 300 -0.60 29.68 -1.24
CA ALA A 300 -1.96 29.91 -1.70
C ALA A 300 -2.24 31.40 -1.86
N ASP A 301 -3.15 31.74 -2.77
CA ASP A 301 -3.74 33.07 -2.85
C ASP A 301 -5.04 33.18 -2.04
N GLU A 302 -5.81 34.24 -2.25
CA GLU A 302 -7.09 34.54 -1.58
C GLU A 302 -8.11 33.39 -1.65
N SER A 303 -8.04 32.55 -2.69
CA SER A 303 -8.89 31.36 -2.84
C SER A 303 -8.43 30.16 -2.00
N GLY A 304 -7.32 30.30 -1.27
CA GLY A 304 -6.69 29.21 -0.51
C GLY A 304 -5.97 28.19 -1.39
N LYS A 305 -5.65 28.52 -2.64
CA LYS A 305 -5.07 27.61 -3.64
C LYS A 305 -3.96 28.27 -4.45
N VAL A 306 -3.09 27.48 -5.06
CA VAL A 306 -2.05 27.92 -6.01
C VAL A 306 -2.05 27.03 -7.24
N PRO A 307 -1.72 27.52 -8.46
CA PRO A 307 -1.54 26.67 -9.63
C PRO A 307 -0.38 25.68 -9.43
N VAL A 308 -0.66 24.38 -9.59
CA VAL A 308 0.31 23.30 -9.41
C VAL A 308 0.25 22.34 -10.59
N THR A 309 1.43 22.00 -11.11
CA THR A 309 1.62 20.83 -11.97
C THR A 309 2.48 19.82 -11.23
N TYR A 310 2.09 18.55 -11.20
CA TYR A 310 2.98 17.48 -10.73
C TYR A 310 3.04 16.37 -11.78
N THR A 311 4.23 16.15 -12.33
CA THR A 311 4.58 15.05 -13.20
C THR A 311 5.44 13.98 -12.51
N HIS A 312 5.07 12.71 -12.62
CA HIS A 312 5.94 11.56 -12.38
C HIS A 312 6.52 11.02 -13.70
N ILE A 313 7.79 10.64 -13.67
CA ILE A 313 8.52 10.09 -14.81
C ILE A 313 9.18 8.81 -14.36
N SER A 314 8.61 7.69 -14.80
CA SER A 314 9.13 6.36 -14.49
C SER A 314 10.44 6.08 -15.22
N ASN A 315 11.21 5.14 -14.69
CA ASN A 315 12.45 4.72 -15.33
C ASN A 315 12.14 3.95 -16.63
N ALA A 316 12.86 4.25 -17.71
CA ALA A 316 12.71 3.56 -19.01
C ALA A 316 12.97 2.05 -18.94
N ALA A 317 13.72 1.58 -17.94
CA ALA A 317 13.98 0.16 -17.70
C ALA A 317 12.81 -0.58 -17.05
N TYR A 318 11.75 0.12 -16.64
CA TYR A 318 10.59 -0.45 -15.94
C TYR A 318 9.43 -0.70 -16.91
N SER A 319 8.62 -1.73 -16.64
CA SER A 319 7.37 -1.92 -17.37
C SER A 319 6.43 -0.75 -17.12
N GLY A 320 5.83 -0.21 -18.19
CA GLY A 320 4.96 0.97 -18.11
C GLY A 320 5.71 2.31 -18.07
N SER A 321 6.96 2.35 -18.59
CA SER A 321 7.74 3.59 -18.66
C SER A 321 7.00 4.71 -19.38
N GLY A 322 7.00 5.92 -18.81
CA GLY A 322 6.22 7.03 -19.31
C GLY A 322 6.16 8.21 -18.34
N GLU A 323 5.62 9.30 -18.85
CA GLU A 323 5.32 10.51 -18.11
C GLU A 323 3.85 10.50 -17.68
N GLN A 324 3.59 10.71 -16.39
CA GLN A 324 2.25 10.75 -15.82
C GLN A 324 2.03 12.09 -15.11
N THR A 325 1.03 12.85 -15.54
CA THR A 325 0.58 14.06 -14.83
C THR A 325 -0.39 13.67 -13.71
N LEU A 326 0.00 13.97 -12.47
CA LEU A 326 -0.71 13.65 -11.23
C LEU A 326 -1.53 14.83 -10.70
N ILE A 327 -1.08 16.05 -10.99
CA ILE A 327 -1.79 17.30 -10.68
C ILE A 327 -1.66 18.20 -11.90
N ASP A 328 -2.78 18.78 -12.31
CA ASP A 328 -2.84 19.88 -13.26
C ASP A 328 -4.00 20.79 -12.83
N GLY A 329 -3.69 21.93 -12.23
CA GLY A 329 -4.68 22.93 -11.82
C GLY A 329 -4.40 23.57 -10.47
N LYS A 330 -5.39 24.34 -9.99
CA LYS A 330 -5.26 25.14 -8.77
C LYS A 330 -5.64 24.33 -7.52
N THR A 331 -4.72 24.20 -6.55
CA THR A 331 -4.97 23.43 -5.33
C THR A 331 -4.28 24.01 -4.10
N GLY A 332 -4.88 23.82 -2.92
CA GLY A 332 -4.27 24.13 -1.62
C GLY A 332 -3.68 22.88 -0.95
N LYS A 333 -4.30 21.72 -1.15
CA LYS A 333 -3.84 20.42 -0.64
C LYS A 333 -4.29 19.32 -1.58
N LYS A 334 -3.41 18.39 -1.92
CA LYS A 334 -3.71 17.29 -2.85
C LYS A 334 -3.01 16.01 -2.43
N LYS A 335 -3.75 14.91 -2.43
CA LYS A 335 -3.19 13.56 -2.39
C LYS A 335 -2.96 13.08 -3.82
N VAL A 336 -1.78 12.53 -4.07
CA VAL A 336 -1.39 11.93 -5.35
C VAL A 336 -0.94 10.49 -5.13
N ASN A 337 -1.15 9.67 -6.15
CA ASN A 337 -0.71 8.28 -6.19
C ASN A 337 -0.04 8.00 -7.52
N PHE A 338 1.03 7.22 -7.49
CA PHE A 338 1.68 6.69 -8.69
C PHE A 338 2.33 5.36 -8.35
N SER A 339 2.54 4.53 -9.37
CA SER A 339 3.11 3.19 -9.20
C SER A 339 4.35 3.02 -10.05
N SER A 340 5.21 2.09 -9.64
CA SER A 340 6.42 1.71 -10.36
C SER A 340 6.66 0.22 -10.17
N SER A 341 7.47 -0.37 -11.04
CA SER A 341 7.79 -1.79 -10.97
C SER A 341 9.19 -2.06 -11.47
N PHE A 342 9.91 -3.00 -10.86
CA PHE A 342 11.25 -3.35 -11.32
C PHE A 342 11.54 -4.85 -11.10
N GLY A 343 12.38 -5.42 -11.95
CA GLY A 343 12.91 -6.76 -11.76
C GLY A 343 14.24 -6.76 -11.03
N GLN A 344 14.41 -7.65 -10.05
CA GLN A 344 15.69 -8.03 -9.46
C GLN A 344 16.31 -9.15 -10.31
N PRO A 345 17.39 -8.89 -11.06
CA PRO A 345 18.03 -9.92 -11.88
C PRO A 345 18.73 -10.95 -11.01
N VAL A 346 18.53 -12.23 -11.31
CA VAL A 346 19.28 -13.33 -10.69
C VAL A 346 20.46 -13.73 -11.57
N ARG A 347 21.65 -13.88 -10.99
CA ARG A 347 22.87 -14.20 -11.73
C ARG A 347 23.04 -15.70 -11.88
N LYS A 348 22.86 -16.43 -10.78
CA LYS A 348 23.03 -17.89 -10.73
C LYS A 348 21.93 -18.55 -9.91
N TYR A 349 21.61 -19.78 -10.25
CA TYR A 349 20.76 -20.64 -9.41
C TYR A 349 21.29 -22.06 -9.35
N GLU A 350 21.01 -22.72 -8.23
CA GLU A 350 21.25 -24.15 -8.00
C GLU A 350 19.95 -24.77 -7.49
N ILE A 351 19.51 -25.81 -8.16
CA ILE A 351 18.31 -26.57 -7.79
C ILE A 351 18.71 -28.04 -7.70
N ALA A 352 18.40 -28.68 -6.58
CA ALA A 352 18.55 -30.11 -6.40
C ALA A 352 17.20 -30.73 -6.06
N GLU A 353 16.93 -31.90 -6.64
CA GLU A 353 15.67 -32.62 -6.49
C GLU A 353 15.94 -34.10 -6.22
N VAL A 354 15.36 -34.62 -5.14
CA VAL A 354 15.35 -36.03 -4.79
C VAL A 354 13.92 -36.54 -4.94
N TYR A 355 13.74 -37.52 -5.82
CA TYR A 355 12.46 -38.17 -6.06
C TYR A 355 12.47 -39.61 -5.52
N LYS A 356 11.54 -39.92 -4.61
CA LYS A 356 11.32 -41.27 -4.10
C LYS A 356 10.08 -41.90 -4.69
N ASN A 357 8.95 -41.19 -4.62
CA ASN A 357 7.65 -41.58 -5.19
C ASN A 357 6.68 -40.38 -5.14
N LYS A 358 5.44 -40.57 -5.58
CA LYS A 358 4.39 -39.52 -5.57
C LYS A 358 4.15 -38.84 -4.20
N ASN A 359 4.44 -39.53 -3.10
CA ASN A 359 4.20 -39.02 -1.74
C ASN A 359 5.45 -38.37 -1.12
N ASP A 360 6.61 -38.47 -1.76
CA ASP A 360 7.88 -37.97 -1.22
C ASP A 360 8.76 -37.45 -2.36
N ILE A 361 8.75 -36.13 -2.47
CA ILE A 361 9.72 -35.35 -3.24
C ILE A 361 10.35 -34.31 -2.32
N ARG A 362 11.68 -34.15 -2.45
CA ARG A 362 12.50 -33.24 -1.67
C ARG A 362 13.31 -32.36 -2.60
N ARG A 363 13.37 -31.05 -2.32
CA ARG A 363 14.08 -30.08 -3.16
C ARG A 363 14.86 -29.09 -2.33
N SER A 364 15.96 -28.61 -2.88
CA SER A 364 16.67 -27.43 -2.39
C SER A 364 16.82 -26.42 -3.52
N PHE A 365 16.55 -25.16 -3.22
CA PHE A 365 16.70 -24.05 -4.14
C PHE A 365 17.71 -23.05 -3.57
N SER A 366 18.57 -22.51 -4.42
CA SER A 366 19.51 -21.44 -4.09
C SER A 366 19.60 -20.46 -5.26
N PHE A 367 19.38 -19.18 -5.01
CA PHE A 367 19.46 -18.10 -5.98
C PHE A 367 20.49 -17.06 -5.54
N ILE A 368 21.41 -16.69 -6.42
CA ILE A 368 22.49 -15.74 -6.14
C ILE A 368 22.31 -14.50 -7.01
N PHE A 369 22.30 -13.33 -6.38
CA PHE A 369 22.09 -12.05 -7.06
C PHE A 369 22.79 -10.90 -6.35
N SER A 370 23.25 -9.93 -7.15
CA SER A 370 23.67 -8.63 -6.64
C SER A 370 22.41 -7.79 -6.43
N SER A 371 22.04 -7.55 -5.17
CA SER A 371 20.76 -6.91 -4.85
C SER A 371 20.77 -5.43 -5.19
N VAL A 372 19.78 -5.00 -5.97
CA VAL A 372 19.38 -3.59 -6.06
C VAL A 372 18.28 -3.26 -5.05
N CYS A 373 17.80 -4.25 -4.29
CA CYS A 373 16.71 -4.13 -3.34
C CYS A 373 17.16 -3.55 -1.99
N ASN A 374 16.30 -2.73 -1.38
CA ASN A 374 16.45 -2.27 0.00
C ASN A 374 15.94 -3.32 1.02
N LYS A 375 16.14 -3.08 2.32
CA LYS A 375 15.74 -4.02 3.39
C LYS A 375 14.26 -4.42 3.35
N ARG A 376 13.36 -3.49 3.01
CA ARG A 376 11.91 -3.73 2.96
C ARG A 376 11.53 -4.62 1.77
N GLU A 377 12.14 -4.36 0.63
CA GLU A 377 11.97 -5.17 -0.59
C GLU A 377 12.52 -6.59 -0.38
N LEU A 378 13.69 -6.73 0.25
CA LEU A 378 14.27 -8.03 0.58
C LEU A 378 13.41 -8.86 1.54
N ALA A 379 12.75 -8.22 2.51
CA ALA A 379 11.79 -8.89 3.38
C ALA A 379 10.59 -9.44 2.58
N LYS A 380 10.05 -8.64 1.65
CA LYS A 380 8.96 -9.05 0.76
C LYS A 380 9.37 -10.17 -0.20
N LEU A 381 10.61 -10.15 -0.69
CA LEU A 381 11.17 -11.25 -1.46
C LEU A 381 11.15 -12.54 -0.65
N LYS A 382 11.65 -12.51 0.58
CA LYS A 382 11.68 -13.68 1.48
C LYS A 382 10.28 -14.25 1.74
N GLU A 383 9.31 -13.38 2.02
CA GLU A 383 7.90 -13.76 2.23
C GLU A 383 7.30 -14.47 1.00
N ALA A 384 7.68 -14.07 -0.21
CA ALA A 384 7.15 -14.62 -1.46
C ALA A 384 7.49 -16.11 -1.68
N PHE A 385 8.46 -16.65 -0.95
CA PHE A 385 8.87 -18.07 -1.02
C PHE A 385 8.31 -18.93 0.11
N MET A 386 7.42 -18.40 0.95
CA MET A 386 6.77 -19.19 1.99
C MET A 386 5.66 -20.06 1.40
N GLY A 387 5.51 -21.28 1.93
CA GLY A 387 4.53 -22.26 1.47
C GLY A 387 4.35 -23.39 2.47
N SER A 388 3.34 -24.23 2.26
CA SER A 388 3.01 -25.35 3.16
C SER A 388 4.07 -26.45 3.20
N THR A 389 4.80 -26.61 2.10
CA THR A 389 5.88 -27.59 1.93
C THR A 389 7.27 -26.97 2.03
N VAL A 390 7.35 -25.64 2.18
CA VAL A 390 8.61 -24.89 2.16
C VAL A 390 9.12 -24.66 3.57
N SER A 391 10.42 -24.89 3.76
CA SER A 391 11.15 -24.69 5.01
C SER A 391 12.49 -24.00 4.74
N ASN A 392 13.13 -23.52 5.81
CA ASN A 392 14.48 -22.96 5.77
C ASN A 392 14.67 -21.82 4.76
N VAL A 393 13.67 -20.95 4.60
CA VAL A 393 13.83 -19.76 3.76
C VAL A 393 14.86 -18.83 4.42
N SER A 394 16.05 -18.73 3.82
CA SER A 394 17.14 -17.86 4.26
C SER A 394 17.47 -16.83 3.20
N LEU A 395 17.94 -15.67 3.65
CA LEU A 395 18.44 -14.61 2.78
C LEU A 395 19.72 -14.09 3.40
N ASP A 396 20.84 -14.64 2.94
CA ASP A 396 22.16 -14.41 3.51
C ASP A 396 22.94 -13.45 2.60
N LYS A 397 23.70 -12.53 3.22
CA LYS A 397 24.50 -11.55 2.50
C LYS A 397 25.98 -11.79 2.78
N GLU A 398 26.71 -12.16 1.73
CA GLU A 398 28.17 -12.11 1.68
C GLU A 398 28.55 -10.97 0.71
N ASP A 399 29.23 -11.28 -0.39
CA ASP A 399 29.46 -10.34 -1.50
C ASP A 399 28.18 -10.13 -2.35
N ASP A 400 27.48 -11.22 -2.63
CA ASP A 400 26.15 -11.26 -3.25
C ASP A 400 25.11 -11.72 -2.22
N TYR A 401 23.84 -11.50 -2.52
CA TYR A 401 22.74 -12.10 -1.75
C TYR A 401 22.49 -13.52 -2.23
N ARG A 402 22.30 -14.43 -1.27
CA ARG A 402 21.86 -15.80 -1.50
C ARG A 402 20.49 -16.00 -0.86
N LEU A 403 19.49 -16.26 -1.69
CA LEU A 403 18.18 -16.71 -1.25
C LEU A 403 18.13 -18.24 -1.37
N SER A 404 17.90 -18.94 -0.25
CA SER A 404 17.82 -20.39 -0.23
C SER A 404 16.58 -20.88 0.50
N PHE A 405 16.05 -22.02 0.08
CA PHE A 405 14.95 -22.71 0.78
C PHE A 405 14.90 -24.19 0.39
N THR A 406 14.24 -24.98 1.23
CA THR A 406 14.00 -26.41 1.01
C THR A 406 12.50 -26.68 0.87
N GLN A 407 12.13 -27.66 0.06
CA GLN A 407 10.76 -28.11 -0.12
C GLN A 407 10.66 -29.61 0.14
N LYS A 408 9.65 -30.07 0.90
CA LYS A 408 9.37 -31.50 1.13
C LYS A 408 7.87 -31.75 1.24
N GLY A 409 7.38 -32.81 0.60
CA GLY A 409 5.98 -33.23 0.67
C GLY A 409 5.61 -34.19 -0.44
N THR A 410 4.31 -34.35 -0.70
CA THR A 410 3.84 -35.06 -1.90
C THR A 410 4.09 -34.22 -3.16
N VAL A 411 4.10 -34.86 -4.33
CA VAL A 411 4.26 -34.16 -5.61
C VAL A 411 3.18 -33.08 -5.78
N ASP A 412 1.92 -33.38 -5.41
CA ASP A 412 0.80 -32.44 -5.54
C ASP A 412 0.91 -31.25 -4.57
N GLN A 413 1.34 -31.50 -3.32
CA GLN A 413 1.56 -30.42 -2.35
C GLN A 413 2.70 -29.50 -2.78
N CYS A 414 3.80 -30.09 -3.26
CA CYS A 414 4.96 -29.35 -3.74
C CYS A 414 4.64 -28.58 -5.02
N ASP A 415 3.84 -29.13 -5.93
CA ASP A 415 3.32 -28.45 -7.14
C ASP A 415 2.46 -27.23 -6.78
N ALA A 416 1.57 -27.36 -5.79
CA ALA A 416 0.70 -26.26 -5.37
C ALA A 416 1.51 -25.04 -4.89
N ASP A 417 2.57 -25.25 -4.10
CA ASP A 417 3.47 -24.17 -3.69
C ASP A 417 4.32 -23.65 -4.87
N LEU A 418 4.83 -24.53 -5.73
CA LEU A 418 5.64 -24.15 -6.89
C LEU A 418 4.87 -23.24 -7.86
N LYS A 419 3.58 -23.52 -8.11
CA LYS A 419 2.69 -22.70 -8.96
C LYS A 419 2.40 -21.32 -8.37
N LYS A 420 2.32 -21.21 -7.04
CA LYS A 420 2.15 -19.93 -6.34
C LYS A 420 3.40 -19.07 -6.44
N ILE A 421 4.56 -19.69 -6.18
CA ILE A 421 5.86 -19.01 -6.26
C ILE A 421 6.13 -18.58 -7.71
N TRP A 422 5.94 -19.49 -8.67
CA TRP A 422 6.28 -19.27 -10.08
C TRP A 422 5.15 -19.65 -11.04
N LYS A 423 4.58 -18.64 -11.70
CA LYS A 423 3.52 -18.85 -12.68
C LYS A 423 4.04 -19.67 -13.87
N GLY A 424 3.36 -20.78 -14.17
CA GLY A 424 3.69 -21.65 -15.29
C GLY A 424 4.70 -22.76 -14.97
N SER A 425 5.18 -22.82 -13.73
CA SER A 425 5.84 -24.01 -13.19
C SER A 425 4.79 -25.08 -12.82
N SER A 426 5.18 -26.35 -12.86
CA SER A 426 4.32 -27.45 -12.44
C SER A 426 5.12 -28.69 -12.06
N SER A 427 4.51 -29.60 -11.33
CA SER A 427 5.00 -30.95 -11.07
C SER A 427 3.83 -31.92 -11.15
N SER A 428 4.02 -33.03 -11.83
CA SER A 428 2.99 -34.05 -11.99
C SER A 428 3.61 -35.43 -11.93
N TYR A 429 2.82 -36.42 -11.52
CA TYR A 429 3.21 -37.81 -11.56
C TYR A 429 2.13 -38.63 -12.28
N GLU A 430 2.53 -39.74 -12.86
CA GLU A 430 1.62 -40.73 -13.42
C GLU A 430 2.08 -42.15 -13.07
N THR A 431 1.12 -43.06 -12.97
CA THR A 431 1.41 -44.49 -12.79
C THR A 431 0.60 -45.28 -13.79
N LYS A 432 1.26 -46.11 -14.58
CA LYS A 432 0.63 -46.95 -15.60
C LYS A 432 1.07 -48.40 -15.41
N LYS A 433 0.17 -49.33 -15.68
CA LYS A 433 0.54 -50.75 -15.85
C LYS A 433 0.72 -51.00 -17.34
N THR A 434 1.87 -51.54 -17.70
CA THR A 434 2.21 -51.86 -19.09
C THR A 434 2.47 -53.35 -19.21
N LEU A 435 2.17 -53.92 -20.37
CA LEU A 435 2.28 -55.36 -20.61
C LEU A 435 3.73 -55.88 -20.45
N PHE A 436 4.71 -55.05 -20.80
CA PHE A 436 6.12 -55.46 -20.90
C PHE A 436 7.05 -54.81 -19.89
N ARG A 437 6.69 -53.63 -19.34
CA ARG A 437 7.49 -52.91 -18.33
C ARG A 437 6.94 -53.07 -16.90
N GLY A 438 5.86 -53.82 -16.73
CA GLY A 438 5.16 -53.90 -15.45
C GLY A 438 4.55 -52.55 -15.06
N GLN A 439 4.59 -52.21 -13.78
CA GLN A 439 4.20 -50.88 -13.32
C GLN A 439 5.30 -49.88 -13.65
N THR A 440 4.94 -48.81 -14.35
CA THR A 440 5.79 -47.67 -14.70
C THR A 440 5.34 -46.44 -13.93
N SER A 441 6.30 -45.69 -13.41
CA SER A 441 6.08 -44.43 -12.70
C SER A 441 6.70 -43.28 -13.50
N GLY A 442 5.89 -42.32 -13.92
CA GLY A 442 6.34 -41.11 -14.60
C GLY A 442 6.32 -39.93 -13.63
N TYR A 443 7.33 -39.08 -13.69
CA TYR A 443 7.31 -37.77 -13.03
C TYR A 443 7.80 -36.69 -14.00
N THR A 444 7.09 -35.57 -14.04
CA THR A 444 7.46 -34.40 -14.85
C THR A 444 7.49 -33.16 -13.98
N GLY A 445 8.62 -32.47 -13.95
CA GLY A 445 8.79 -31.17 -13.31
C GLY A 445 9.05 -30.09 -14.36
N LYS A 446 8.24 -29.04 -14.40
CA LYS A 446 8.41 -27.87 -15.25
C LYS A 446 8.74 -26.66 -14.40
N PHE A 447 9.87 -26.02 -14.67
CA PHE A 447 10.33 -24.85 -13.93
C PHE A 447 10.32 -23.63 -14.85
N ARG A 448 9.67 -22.54 -14.40
CA ARG A 448 9.61 -21.22 -15.04
C ARG A 448 9.94 -20.16 -13.99
N LEU A 449 11.22 -19.89 -13.79
CA LEU A 449 11.75 -19.24 -12.59
C LEU A 449 11.66 -17.69 -12.58
N HIS A 450 11.31 -17.07 -13.72
CA HIS A 450 11.13 -15.60 -13.87
C HIS A 450 12.28 -14.79 -13.26
N LEU A 451 13.52 -15.08 -13.69
CA LEU A 451 14.74 -14.61 -13.02
C LEU A 451 15.17 -13.18 -13.40
N ASN A 452 14.39 -12.48 -14.23
CA ASN A 452 14.72 -11.15 -14.77
C ASN A 452 16.13 -11.08 -15.41
N ASN A 453 16.65 -12.22 -15.85
CA ASN A 453 17.94 -12.36 -16.51
C ASN A 453 17.94 -13.60 -17.41
N LYS A 454 17.80 -13.39 -18.72
CA LYS A 454 17.79 -14.47 -19.72
C LYS A 454 19.12 -15.25 -19.80
N LYS A 455 20.20 -14.70 -19.24
CA LYS A 455 21.54 -15.32 -19.22
C LYS A 455 21.91 -15.85 -17.83
N ALA A 456 20.93 -16.05 -16.94
CA ALA A 456 21.17 -16.67 -15.64
C ALA A 456 21.81 -18.05 -15.82
N LYS A 457 22.88 -18.32 -15.05
CA LYS A 457 23.57 -19.61 -15.08
C LYS A 457 22.96 -20.55 -14.03
N GLY A 458 22.47 -21.69 -14.47
CA GLY A 458 21.83 -22.69 -13.61
C GLY A 458 22.66 -23.95 -13.44
N THR A 459 22.50 -24.60 -12.31
CA THR A 459 22.86 -26.01 -12.12
C THR A 459 21.64 -26.74 -11.58
N PHE A 460 21.25 -27.82 -12.26
CA PHE A 460 20.17 -28.70 -11.82
C PHE A 460 20.71 -30.11 -11.58
N THR A 461 20.40 -30.67 -10.41
CA THR A 461 20.73 -32.07 -10.08
C THR A 461 19.47 -32.81 -9.68
N PHE A 462 19.19 -33.92 -10.35
CA PHE A 462 18.08 -34.81 -10.02
C PHE A 462 18.64 -36.16 -9.56
N ALA A 463 18.16 -36.67 -8.42
CA ALA A 463 18.46 -38.00 -7.92
C ALA A 463 17.18 -38.80 -7.67
N SER A 464 17.18 -40.06 -8.10
CA SER A 464 16.13 -41.02 -7.76
C SER A 464 16.60 -41.92 -6.64
N VAL A 465 15.76 -42.05 -5.59
CA VAL A 465 15.88 -43.08 -4.53
C VAL A 465 14.67 -44.01 -4.53
N SER A 466 14.01 -44.11 -5.69
CA SER A 466 12.93 -45.05 -5.93
C SER A 466 13.42 -46.50 -5.86
N LYS A 467 12.50 -47.44 -5.61
CA LYS A 467 12.78 -48.88 -5.68
C LYS A 467 12.64 -49.45 -7.10
N ASP A 468 12.64 -48.59 -8.13
CA ASP A 468 12.47 -49.01 -9.51
C ASP A 468 13.72 -49.73 -10.03
N SER A 469 13.51 -50.79 -10.81
CA SER A 469 14.57 -51.63 -11.35
C SER A 469 15.27 -51.01 -12.58
N SER A 470 14.62 -50.07 -13.24
CA SER A 470 15.21 -49.25 -14.31
C SER A 470 14.70 -47.82 -14.21
N VAL A 471 15.60 -46.85 -14.37
CA VAL A 471 15.31 -45.42 -14.27
C VAL A 471 15.90 -44.70 -15.48
N ASP A 472 15.08 -43.88 -16.13
CA ASP A 472 15.51 -42.91 -17.15
C ASP A 472 15.18 -41.49 -16.70
N ILE A 473 16.11 -40.56 -16.90
CA ILE A 473 15.99 -39.14 -16.51
C ILE A 473 16.45 -38.29 -17.69
N SER A 474 15.60 -37.37 -18.12
CA SER A 474 15.93 -36.38 -19.15
C SER A 474 15.61 -34.97 -18.69
N VAL A 475 16.45 -34.01 -19.09
CA VAL A 475 16.25 -32.58 -18.85
C VAL A 475 16.23 -31.86 -20.19
N THR A 476 15.16 -31.11 -20.45
CA THR A 476 14.98 -30.31 -21.66
C THR A 476 14.99 -28.83 -21.31
N ALA A 477 15.90 -28.08 -21.93
CA ALA A 477 16.01 -26.63 -21.82
C ALA A 477 16.54 -26.05 -23.13
N ASP A 478 16.35 -24.73 -23.35
CA ASP A 478 16.81 -24.05 -24.57
C ASP A 478 18.33 -24.23 -24.77
N HIS A 479 19.09 -24.10 -23.67
CA HIS A 479 20.53 -24.33 -23.63
C HIS A 479 20.88 -25.16 -22.39
N SER A 480 21.37 -26.38 -22.60
CA SER A 480 21.79 -27.29 -21.53
C SER A 480 23.07 -28.04 -21.90
N LYS A 481 23.87 -28.38 -20.88
CA LYS A 481 25.06 -29.21 -21.02
C LYS A 481 25.11 -30.23 -19.89
N ASN A 482 25.11 -31.52 -20.25
CA ASN A 482 25.19 -32.61 -19.29
C ASN A 482 26.58 -32.68 -18.63
N ILE A 483 26.60 -32.87 -17.32
CA ILE A 483 27.82 -33.14 -16.54
C ILE A 483 27.88 -34.64 -16.27
N LYS A 484 28.98 -35.29 -16.63
CA LYS A 484 29.22 -36.69 -16.29
C LYS A 484 29.35 -36.84 -14.78
N MET A 485 28.51 -37.69 -14.19
CA MET A 485 28.54 -38.04 -12.77
C MET A 485 28.83 -39.53 -12.63
N ALA A 486 29.63 -39.92 -11.63
CA ALA A 486 29.78 -41.32 -11.28
C ALA A 486 28.46 -41.82 -10.66
N GLN A 487 28.01 -43.03 -11.04
CA GLN A 487 26.89 -43.68 -10.37
C GLN A 487 27.22 -43.82 -8.87
N ASN A 488 26.21 -43.61 -8.01
CA ASN A 488 26.29 -43.73 -6.55
C ASN A 488 27.11 -42.65 -5.80
N VAL A 489 27.55 -41.57 -6.45
CA VAL A 489 28.18 -40.43 -5.76
C VAL A 489 27.23 -39.24 -5.72
N ALA A 490 26.74 -38.92 -4.52
CA ALA A 490 25.91 -37.75 -4.28
C ALA A 490 26.75 -36.47 -4.29
N ASP A 491 26.28 -35.44 -5.00
CA ASP A 491 26.81 -34.08 -4.83
C ASP A 491 26.26 -33.48 -3.52
N LYS A 492 26.97 -32.50 -2.94
CA LYS A 492 26.64 -31.89 -1.65
C LYS A 492 25.16 -31.47 -1.52
N PRO A 493 24.51 -30.87 -2.55
CA PRO A 493 23.09 -30.53 -2.46
C PRO A 493 22.15 -31.74 -2.36
N ILE A 494 22.48 -32.85 -3.03
CA ILE A 494 21.69 -34.10 -2.95
C ILE A 494 21.89 -34.75 -1.59
N SER A 495 23.12 -34.82 -1.08
CA SER A 495 23.41 -35.40 0.23
C SER A 495 22.63 -34.70 1.35
N ALA A 496 22.44 -33.37 1.25
CA ALA A 496 21.66 -32.60 2.22
C ALA A 496 20.15 -32.90 2.19
N LEU A 497 19.65 -33.51 1.11
CA LEU A 497 18.25 -33.89 0.95
C LEU A 497 18.01 -35.38 1.27
N MET A 498 19.05 -36.20 1.44
CA MET A 498 18.91 -37.63 1.73
C MET A 498 18.48 -37.89 3.17
N GLU A 499 17.71 -38.95 3.38
CA GLU A 499 17.20 -39.34 4.69
C GLU A 499 17.56 -40.79 5.00
N GLY A 500 18.06 -41.04 6.21
CA GLY A 500 18.41 -42.39 6.67
C GLY A 500 19.50 -43.05 5.81
N ASP A 501 19.25 -44.28 5.41
CA ASP A 501 20.13 -45.15 4.62
C ASP A 501 19.72 -45.24 3.14
N GLU A 502 19.02 -44.23 2.61
CA GLU A 502 18.58 -44.18 1.23
C GLU A 502 19.74 -44.29 0.23
N ALA A 503 19.62 -45.21 -0.72
CA ALA A 503 20.58 -45.41 -1.80
C ALA A 503 20.11 -44.74 -3.11
N ILE A 504 21.03 -44.08 -3.81
CA ILE A 504 20.76 -43.41 -5.08
C ILE A 504 20.68 -44.44 -6.20
N ALA A 505 19.50 -44.65 -6.75
CA ALA A 505 19.26 -45.52 -7.91
C ALA A 505 19.78 -44.89 -9.22
N SER A 506 19.65 -43.58 -9.37
CA SER A 506 20.15 -42.84 -10.53
C SER A 506 20.34 -41.36 -10.18
N ILE A 507 21.33 -40.71 -10.80
CA ILE A 507 21.62 -39.28 -10.62
C ILE A 507 21.94 -38.63 -11.96
N HIS A 508 21.41 -37.43 -12.18
CA HIS A 508 21.60 -36.66 -13.40
C HIS A 508 21.89 -35.19 -13.05
N LYS A 509 22.97 -34.63 -13.59
CA LYS A 509 23.40 -33.25 -13.33
C LYS A 509 23.61 -32.48 -14.63
N VAL A 510 23.07 -31.27 -14.71
CA VAL A 510 23.05 -30.46 -15.93
C VAL A 510 23.38 -28.99 -15.62
N GLU A 511 24.21 -28.37 -16.44
CA GLU A 511 24.37 -26.91 -16.49
C GLU A 511 23.34 -26.32 -17.44
N LEU A 512 22.68 -25.25 -16.99
CA LEU A 512 21.59 -24.59 -17.69
C LEU A 512 21.94 -23.13 -17.96
N THR A 513 21.43 -22.58 -19.07
CA THR A 513 21.37 -21.13 -19.27
C THR A 513 19.93 -20.72 -19.49
N GLY A 514 19.49 -19.68 -18.78
CA GLY A 514 18.10 -19.21 -18.79
C GLY A 514 17.33 -19.64 -17.55
N ASP A 515 16.04 -19.36 -17.53
CA ASP A 515 15.17 -19.48 -16.36
C ASP A 515 14.05 -20.50 -16.53
N SER A 516 14.16 -21.38 -17.54
CA SER A 516 13.15 -22.38 -17.86
C SER A 516 13.75 -23.71 -18.27
N PHE A 517 13.23 -24.79 -17.69
CA PHE A 517 13.57 -26.16 -18.08
C PHE A 517 12.47 -27.15 -17.66
N THR A 518 12.50 -28.34 -18.24
CA THR A 518 11.61 -29.46 -17.88
C THR A 518 12.46 -30.68 -17.56
N VAL A 519 12.14 -31.38 -16.47
CA VAL A 519 12.69 -32.68 -16.11
C VAL A 519 11.61 -33.75 -16.32
N ASN A 520 11.99 -34.86 -16.93
CA ASN A 520 11.16 -36.06 -17.03
C ASN A 520 11.90 -37.24 -16.41
N TYR A 521 11.20 -38.00 -15.59
CA TYR A 521 11.65 -39.22 -14.97
C TYR A 521 10.70 -40.35 -15.38
N GLU A 522 11.26 -41.49 -15.79
CA GLU A 522 10.54 -42.73 -16.03
C GLU A 522 11.19 -43.88 -15.24
N GLY A 523 10.45 -44.41 -14.27
CA GLY A 523 10.80 -45.58 -13.49
C GLY A 523 10.00 -46.81 -13.92
N SER A 524 10.60 -48.00 -13.84
CA SER A 524 9.93 -49.28 -14.11
C SER A 524 10.35 -50.37 -13.12
N THR A 525 9.36 -51.16 -12.70
CA THR A 525 9.54 -52.34 -11.84
C THR A 525 10.16 -53.55 -12.56
N SER A 526 10.40 -53.45 -13.87
CA SER A 526 11.11 -54.46 -14.65
C SER A 526 12.42 -53.92 -15.20
N GLY A 527 13.54 -54.59 -14.88
CA GLY A 527 14.89 -54.15 -15.27
C GLY A 527 15.25 -54.43 -16.74
N HIS A 528 14.47 -55.24 -17.48
CA HIS A 528 14.80 -55.65 -18.83
C HIS A 528 13.57 -55.69 -19.76
N PHE A 529 13.14 -54.52 -20.22
CA PHE A 529 12.07 -54.39 -21.23
C PHE A 529 12.28 -55.29 -22.46
N LEU A 530 13.51 -55.32 -22.99
CA LEU A 530 13.85 -56.14 -24.17
C LEU A 530 13.67 -57.64 -23.92
N LEU A 531 14.15 -58.15 -22.78
CA LEU A 531 14.00 -59.58 -22.43
C LEU A 531 12.54 -59.96 -22.19
N ASN A 532 11.75 -59.08 -21.56
CA ASN A 532 10.32 -59.34 -21.34
C ASN A 532 9.51 -59.23 -22.63
N ALA A 533 9.78 -58.24 -23.49
CA ALA A 533 9.17 -58.14 -24.81
C ALA A 533 9.50 -59.38 -25.66
N LEU A 534 10.74 -59.88 -25.60
CA LEU A 534 11.15 -61.10 -26.30
C LEU A 534 10.37 -62.33 -25.81
N LYS A 535 10.16 -62.49 -24.49
CA LYS A 535 9.36 -63.61 -23.93
C LYS A 535 7.92 -63.65 -24.45
N PHE A 536 7.32 -62.50 -24.73
CA PHE A 536 5.94 -62.42 -25.23
C PHE A 536 5.85 -62.41 -26.75
N LEU A 537 6.80 -61.79 -27.45
CA LEU A 537 6.80 -61.70 -28.92
C LEU A 537 7.29 -62.99 -29.57
N LEU A 538 8.23 -63.72 -28.95
CA LEU A 538 8.80 -64.94 -29.52
C LEU A 538 7.75 -66.05 -29.71
N PRO A 539 6.83 -66.36 -28.77
CA PRO A 539 5.77 -67.33 -28.99
C PRO A 539 4.80 -66.91 -30.11
N LEU A 540 4.49 -65.61 -30.21
CA LEU A 540 3.62 -65.06 -31.24
C LEU A 540 4.24 -65.19 -32.64
N VAL A 541 5.53 -64.88 -32.78
CA VAL A 541 6.27 -65.06 -34.03
C VAL A 541 6.35 -66.54 -34.39
N LEU A 542 6.62 -67.42 -33.43
CA LEU A 542 6.65 -68.88 -33.66
C LEU A 542 5.28 -69.43 -34.10
N LEU A 543 4.18 -68.96 -33.51
CA LEU A 543 2.82 -69.33 -33.93
C LEU A 543 2.51 -68.83 -35.35
N LEU A 544 2.95 -67.63 -35.70
CA LEU A 544 2.74 -67.04 -37.02
C LEU A 544 3.55 -67.81 -38.08
N VAL A 545 4.80 -68.16 -37.78
CA VAL A 545 5.63 -69.03 -38.64
C VAL A 545 5.03 -70.42 -38.77
N ALA A 546 4.53 -71.02 -37.69
CA ALA A 546 3.85 -72.31 -37.73
C ALA A 546 2.56 -72.24 -38.58
N GLY A 547 1.78 -71.17 -38.46
CA GLY A 547 0.60 -70.91 -39.29
C GLY A 547 0.94 -70.78 -40.77
N ILE A 548 2.02 -70.04 -41.11
CA ILE A 548 2.54 -69.95 -42.48
C ILE A 548 2.96 -71.32 -43.00
N LEU A 549 3.67 -72.12 -42.20
CA LEU A 549 4.10 -73.47 -42.59
C LEU A 549 2.91 -74.40 -42.83
N VAL A 550 1.86 -74.32 -42.00
CA VAL A 550 0.61 -75.07 -42.21
C VAL A 550 -0.08 -74.63 -43.50
N TYR A 551 -0.17 -73.33 -43.76
CA TYR A 551 -0.76 -72.78 -44.98
C TYR A 551 0.01 -73.19 -46.25
N VAL A 552 1.34 -73.11 -46.22
CA VAL A 552 2.20 -73.57 -47.32
C VAL A 552 2.03 -75.07 -47.54
N LYS A 553 2.00 -75.87 -46.49
CA LYS A 553 1.78 -77.33 -46.59
C LYS A 553 0.40 -77.66 -47.15
N GLN A 554 -0.65 -76.95 -46.74
CA GLN A 554 -2.00 -77.11 -47.31
C GLN A 554 -2.04 -76.78 -48.80
N ASN A 555 -1.39 -75.68 -49.22
CA ASN A 555 -1.30 -75.31 -50.63
C ASN A 555 -0.45 -76.29 -51.46
N SER A 556 0.64 -76.83 -50.90
CA SER A 556 1.43 -77.87 -51.56
C SER A 556 0.66 -79.18 -51.72
N VAL A 557 -0.16 -79.56 -50.74
CA VAL A 557 -1.06 -80.74 -50.84
C VAL A 557 -2.15 -80.51 -51.88
N LEU A 558 -2.76 -79.32 -51.92
CA LEU A 558 -3.72 -78.92 -52.96
C LEU A 558 -3.11 -78.93 -54.37
N TYR A 559 -1.86 -78.47 -54.51
CA TYR A 559 -1.11 -78.52 -55.77
C TYR A 559 -0.87 -79.96 -56.22
N TRP A 560 -0.43 -80.83 -55.30
CA TRP A 560 -0.21 -82.25 -55.61
C TRP A 560 -1.52 -82.97 -55.97
N LEU A 561 -2.62 -82.71 -55.27
CA LEU A 561 -3.94 -83.27 -55.59
C LEU A 561 -4.44 -82.82 -56.97
N LYS A 562 -4.24 -81.55 -57.36
CA LYS A 562 -4.57 -81.07 -58.71
C LYS A 562 -3.73 -81.76 -59.78
N ARG A 563 -2.42 -81.89 -59.56
CA ARG A 563 -1.51 -82.56 -60.50
C ARG A 563 -1.82 -84.05 -60.65
N THR A 564 -2.21 -84.72 -59.56
CA THR A 564 -2.65 -86.12 -59.60
C THR A 564 -3.98 -86.26 -60.34
N LYS A 565 -4.93 -85.33 -60.12
CA LYS A 565 -6.19 -85.28 -60.88
C LYS A 565 -5.93 -85.07 -62.38
N GLU A 566 -5.03 -84.17 -62.75
CA GLU A 566 -4.64 -83.93 -64.15
C GLU A 566 -4.01 -85.19 -64.77
N LYS A 567 -3.08 -85.86 -64.08
CA LYS A 567 -2.51 -87.14 -64.53
C LYS A 567 -3.55 -88.26 -64.67
N ILE A 568 -4.51 -88.34 -63.75
CA ILE A 568 -5.62 -89.31 -63.83
C ILE A 568 -6.55 -88.98 -65.02
N GLN A 569 -6.83 -87.70 -65.28
CA GLN A 569 -7.61 -87.28 -66.45
C GLN A 569 -6.87 -87.54 -67.78
N GLU A 570 -5.55 -87.40 -67.79
CA GLU A 570 -4.70 -87.71 -68.94
C GLU A 570 -4.63 -89.22 -69.23
N GLN A 571 -4.61 -90.04 -68.17
CA GLN A 571 -4.72 -91.51 -68.24
C GLN A 571 -6.11 -91.96 -68.71
N LEU A 572 -7.19 -91.35 -68.22
CA LEU A 572 -8.56 -91.63 -68.65
C LEU A 572 -8.80 -91.27 -70.12
N LYS A 573 -8.20 -90.18 -70.62
CA LYS A 573 -8.25 -89.83 -72.07
C LYS A 573 -7.51 -90.83 -72.96
N LYS A 574 -6.52 -91.58 -72.44
CA LYS A 574 -5.84 -92.65 -73.19
C LYS A 574 -6.66 -93.94 -73.28
N PHE A 575 -7.67 -94.12 -72.42
CA PHE A 575 -8.54 -95.31 -72.40
C PHE A 575 -9.84 -95.15 -73.22
N GLN A 576 -10.13 -93.97 -73.78
CA GLN A 576 -11.30 -93.73 -74.65
C GLN A 576 -10.93 -93.57 -76.14
N ARG A 577 -9.91 -94.30 -76.59
CA ARG A 577 -9.61 -94.47 -78.02
C ARG A 577 -10.08 -95.83 -78.51
#